data_AF-A0A165Z4S4-F1
#
_entry.id   AF-A0A165Z4S4-F1
#
_cell.length_a   1.000
_cell.length_b   1.000
_cell.length_c   1.000
_cell.angle_alpha   90.00
_cell.angle_beta   90.00
_cell.angle_gamma   90.00
#
_symmetry.space_group_name_H-M   'P 1'
#
loop_
_entity.id
_entity.type
_entity.pdbx_description
1 polymer ?
#
loop_
_entity_poly.entity_id
_entity_poly.type
_entity_poly.pdbx_seq_one_letter_code
_entity_poly.pdbx_strand_id
1 'polypeptide(L)'
;MSPEDIVLLILQEQQVLSAQQAALIEQQNALATGQQEIQRDVHLLSSSARKGKGPSRSAPTDGEDADDEESGSDDSGDEATIRNTLISEGVLSKTGGTVDRPPVAPDVLERFLEDGSQGPTRPISLDWRVGLSLHLWNREATSMLAQICLDDLKKDPVIVMHFSQMSQKLTHHLVHKQVKRKLSKFGLKYRRAAEQGSNALAHREKDTKAQGRRTTRRNTMYKRRQKTIKENMHRDLELWAKIGKVLKKIGRQGMSGDETDGQPHRIKEMRRMRHPWLNPKITDLWVAVDSYQHAVDEELLVKIRDRRGNPGLPRLDGLRVESSVSALKSLPKNWYAEDWWRTLPEGAQLAFAPAKQVDIPALSSHATLLS
;
A
#
# COMPACT_ATOMS: atom_id res chain seq x y z
N MET A 1 -57.76 45.55 -16.90
CA MET A 1 -57.94 44.31 -16.14
C MET A 1 -59.06 44.54 -15.16
N SER A 2 -60.06 43.68 -15.18
CA SER A 2 -61.11 43.68 -14.17
C SER A 2 -60.53 43.19 -12.83
N PRO A 3 -61.16 43.51 -11.69
CA PRO A 3 -60.80 42.92 -10.40
C PRO A 3 -60.83 41.38 -10.43
N GLU A 4 -61.68 40.78 -11.26
CA GLU A 4 -61.78 39.32 -11.43
C GLU A 4 -60.53 38.74 -12.12
N ASP A 5 -59.96 39.44 -13.11
CA ASP A 5 -58.74 39.03 -13.80
C ASP A 5 -57.53 39.02 -12.85
N ILE A 6 -57.47 39.95 -11.89
CA ILE A 6 -56.41 40.04 -10.88
C ILE A 6 -56.49 38.85 -9.92
N VAL A 7 -57.70 38.49 -9.46
CA VAL A 7 -57.91 37.34 -8.57
C VAL A 7 -57.53 36.03 -9.26
N LEU A 8 -57.87 35.87 -10.55
CA LEU A 8 -57.47 34.71 -11.34
C LEU A 8 -55.95 34.59 -11.50
N LEU A 9 -55.25 35.70 -11.75
CA LEU A 9 -53.79 35.72 -11.83
C LEU A 9 -53.12 35.35 -10.50
N ILE A 10 -53.62 35.88 -9.37
CA ILE A 10 -53.09 35.56 -8.04
C ILE A 10 -53.30 34.07 -7.72
N LEU A 11 -54.47 33.52 -8.04
CA LEU A 11 -54.75 32.09 -7.84
C LEU A 11 -53.85 31.21 -8.70
N GLN A 12 -53.61 31.59 -9.95
CA GLN A 12 -52.70 30.87 -10.84
C GLN A 12 -51.25 30.92 -10.33
N GLU A 13 -50.78 32.08 -9.89
CA GLU A 13 -49.44 32.23 -9.30
C GLU A 13 -49.29 31.41 -8.02
N GLN A 14 -50.32 31.39 -7.17
CA GLN A 14 -50.33 30.58 -5.95
C GLN A 14 -50.31 29.07 -6.24
N GLN A 15 -50.95 28.62 -7.32
CA GLN A 15 -50.86 27.23 -7.77
C GLN A 15 -49.48 26.86 -8.31
N VAL A 16 -48.83 27.78 -9.04
CA VAL A 16 -47.46 27.56 -9.53
C VAL A 16 -46.47 27.47 -8.36
N LEU A 17 -46.59 28.37 -7.38
CA LEU A 17 -45.74 28.36 -6.19
C LEU A 17 -45.93 27.08 -5.35
N SER A 18 -47.15 26.61 -5.19
CA SER A 18 -47.41 25.37 -4.43
C SER A 18 -46.85 24.14 -5.15
N ALA A 19 -46.95 24.08 -6.48
CA ALA A 19 -46.33 23.01 -7.29
C ALA A 19 -44.80 23.02 -7.20
N GLN A 20 -44.17 24.20 -7.23
CA GLN A 20 -42.72 24.35 -7.05
C GLN A 20 -42.28 23.89 -5.65
N GLN A 21 -43.04 24.24 -4.61
CA GLN A 21 -42.75 23.82 -3.25
C GLN A 21 -42.85 22.29 -3.08
N ALA A 22 -43.85 21.65 -3.71
CA ALA A 22 -43.99 20.20 -3.71
C ALA A 22 -42.80 19.51 -4.39
N ALA A 23 -42.36 20.00 -5.55
CA ALA A 23 -41.20 19.47 -6.26
C ALA A 23 -39.90 19.59 -5.44
N LEU A 24 -39.74 20.69 -4.69
CA LEU A 24 -38.57 20.91 -3.84
C LEU A 24 -38.56 19.93 -2.65
N ILE A 25 -39.71 19.65 -2.05
CA ILE A 25 -39.84 18.63 -0.98
C ILE A 25 -39.50 17.23 -1.53
N GLU A 26 -39.95 16.89 -2.73
CA GLU A 26 -39.64 15.61 -3.37
C GLU A 26 -38.13 15.45 -3.62
N GLN A 27 -37.46 16.50 -4.11
CA GLN A 27 -36.00 16.50 -4.27
C GLN A 27 -35.26 16.35 -2.95
N GLN A 28 -35.72 17.01 -1.88
CA GLN A 28 -35.12 16.86 -0.54
C GLN A 28 -35.28 15.44 0.00
N ASN A 29 -36.44 14.82 -0.20
CA ASN A 29 -36.68 13.43 0.20
C ASN A 29 -35.80 12.45 -0.59
N ALA A 30 -35.69 12.61 -1.91
CA ALA A 30 -34.82 11.78 -2.74
C ALA A 30 -33.34 11.88 -2.30
N LEU A 31 -32.88 13.09 -1.96
CA LEU A 31 -31.52 13.32 -1.49
C LEU A 31 -31.28 12.70 -0.10
N ALA A 32 -32.26 12.78 0.81
CA ALA A 32 -32.20 12.12 2.11
C ALA A 32 -32.17 10.59 1.98
N THR A 33 -32.97 10.00 1.08
CA THR A 33 -32.94 8.55 0.80
C THR A 33 -31.58 8.12 0.25
N GLY A 34 -31.02 8.86 -0.72
CA GLY A 34 -29.69 8.57 -1.26
C GLY A 34 -28.58 8.66 -0.21
N GLN A 35 -28.66 9.61 0.72
CA GLN A 35 -27.71 9.70 1.84
C GLN A 35 -27.82 8.50 2.80
N GLN A 36 -29.02 8.00 3.08
CA GLN A 36 -29.22 6.81 3.90
C GLN A 36 -28.67 5.54 3.24
N GLU A 37 -28.80 5.41 1.92
CA GLU A 37 -28.26 4.28 1.16
C GLU A 37 -26.73 4.28 1.16
N ILE A 38 -26.10 5.43 0.91
CA ILE A 38 -24.64 5.59 1.02
C ILE A 38 -24.15 5.24 2.44
N GLN A 39 -24.86 5.65 3.48
CA GLN A 39 -24.50 5.31 4.86
C GLN A 39 -24.62 3.79 5.13
N ARG A 40 -25.63 3.12 4.57
CA ARG A 40 -25.75 1.65 4.65
C ARG A 40 -24.59 0.94 3.94
N ASP A 41 -24.21 1.38 2.75
CA ASP A 41 -23.11 0.79 2.00
C ASP A 41 -21.77 0.97 2.72
N VAL A 42 -21.51 2.16 3.26
CA VAL A 42 -20.34 2.42 4.09
C VAL A 42 -20.32 1.50 5.32
N HIS A 43 -21.47 1.26 5.95
CA HIS A 43 -21.58 0.35 7.09
C HIS A 43 -21.34 -1.13 6.69
N LEU A 44 -21.85 -1.59 5.56
CA LEU A 44 -21.61 -2.94 5.02
C LEU A 44 -20.14 -3.16 4.67
N LEU A 45 -19.49 -2.18 4.03
CA LEU A 45 -18.06 -2.23 3.74
C LEU A 45 -17.22 -2.24 5.02
N SER A 46 -17.64 -1.50 6.05
CA SER A 46 -16.94 -1.46 7.34
C SER A 46 -17.08 -2.74 8.17
N SER A 47 -18.18 -3.48 8.00
CA SER A 47 -18.45 -4.73 8.73
C SER A 47 -17.79 -5.94 8.06
N SER A 48 -17.69 -5.95 6.72
CA SER A 48 -16.94 -6.97 5.98
C SER A 48 -15.41 -6.92 6.25
N ALA A 49 -14.86 -5.73 6.50
CA ALA A 49 -13.45 -5.53 6.83
C ALA A 49 -13.00 -6.08 8.22
N ARG A 50 -13.93 -6.58 9.06
CA ARG A 50 -13.61 -7.07 10.41
C ARG A 50 -13.37 -8.58 10.51
N LYS A 51 -13.52 -9.35 9.43
CA LYS A 51 -13.42 -10.83 9.47
C LYS A 51 -12.35 -11.38 8.51
N GLY A 52 -11.11 -10.91 8.65
CA GLY A 52 -9.99 -11.47 7.90
C GLY A 52 -8.71 -10.69 8.08
N LYS A 53 -7.99 -10.91 9.19
CA LYS A 53 -6.68 -10.26 9.40
C LYS A 53 -5.62 -11.29 9.77
N GLY A 54 -5.23 -12.07 8.76
CA GLY A 54 -3.91 -12.69 8.71
C GLY A 54 -2.86 -11.66 8.26
N PRO A 55 -1.57 -11.83 8.62
CA PRO A 55 -0.52 -10.86 8.29
C PRO A 55 -0.11 -10.97 6.82
N SER A 56 -0.66 -10.11 5.97
CA SER A 56 -0.34 -10.02 4.53
C SER A 56 1.09 -9.52 4.28
N ARG A 57 1.82 -10.26 3.43
CA ARG A 57 3.18 -9.96 2.94
C ARG A 57 3.07 -9.04 1.72
N SER A 58 3.70 -7.87 1.76
CA SER A 58 4.01 -7.08 0.57
C SER A 58 5.51 -6.80 0.50
N ALA A 59 6.08 -6.92 -0.70
CA ALA A 59 7.47 -6.65 -1.03
C ALA A 59 7.55 -5.33 -1.82
N PRO A 60 8.62 -4.53 -1.73
CA PRO A 60 8.81 -3.35 -2.56
C PRO A 60 9.57 -3.69 -3.86
N THR A 61 9.11 -3.09 -4.96
CA THR A 61 9.76 -3.01 -6.27
C THR A 61 10.65 -1.75 -6.34
N ASP A 62 11.84 -1.87 -6.91
CA ASP A 62 12.68 -0.73 -7.38
C ASP A 62 12.83 -0.87 -8.90
N GLY A 63 12.82 0.28 -9.59
CA GLY A 63 12.63 0.50 -11.05
C GLY A 63 13.64 -0.15 -12.00
N GLU A 64 13.51 -0.03 -13.32
CA GLU A 64 12.70 0.86 -14.18
C GLU A 64 11.89 0.00 -15.19
N ASP A 65 10.91 0.63 -15.83
CA ASP A 65 9.91 0.13 -16.79
C ASP A 65 8.54 -0.34 -16.24
N ALA A 66 7.54 0.47 -16.62
CA ALA A 66 6.09 0.30 -16.58
C ALA A 66 5.38 0.44 -15.21
N ASP A 67 4.61 1.52 -15.13
CA ASP A 67 3.56 1.78 -14.14
C ASP A 67 2.60 0.58 -14.01
N ASP A 68 2.67 -0.16 -12.91
CA ASP A 68 1.59 -1.00 -12.43
C ASP A 68 1.51 -0.77 -10.91
N GLU A 69 0.65 0.18 -10.49
CA GLU A 69 0.32 0.38 -9.08
C GLU A 69 -0.23 -0.95 -8.52
N GLU A 70 0.57 -1.59 -7.67
CA GLU A 70 0.24 -2.84 -7.00
C GLU A 70 -0.80 -2.54 -5.90
N SER A 71 -2.08 -2.43 -6.30
CA SER A 71 -3.20 -2.52 -5.38
C SER A 71 -3.11 -3.88 -4.69
N GLY A 72 -2.71 -3.87 -3.42
CA GLY A 72 -2.69 -5.04 -2.53
C GLY A 72 -4.10 -5.49 -2.18
N SER A 73 -4.87 -5.82 -3.21
CA SER A 73 -6.14 -6.52 -3.15
C SER A 73 -5.89 -7.89 -2.55
N ASP A 74 -6.80 -8.31 -1.69
CA ASP A 74 -6.96 -9.69 -1.25
C ASP A 74 -6.76 -10.63 -2.44
N ASP A 75 -6.08 -11.75 -2.19
CA ASP A 75 -5.82 -12.85 -3.14
C ASP A 75 -7.18 -13.30 -3.68
N SER A 76 -7.61 -12.65 -4.77
CA SER A 76 -8.91 -12.86 -5.35
C SER A 76 -9.00 -14.33 -5.79
N GLY A 77 -10.18 -14.93 -5.74
CA GLY A 77 -10.33 -16.38 -5.97
C GLY A 77 -9.68 -16.85 -7.28
N ASP A 78 -9.65 -15.99 -8.30
CA ASP A 78 -8.96 -16.23 -9.57
C ASP A 78 -7.42 -16.25 -9.45
N GLU A 79 -6.82 -15.39 -8.63
CA GLU A 79 -5.37 -15.38 -8.42
C GLU A 79 -4.87 -16.66 -7.74
N ALA A 80 -5.66 -17.20 -6.80
CA ALA A 80 -5.40 -18.47 -6.13
C ALA A 80 -5.55 -19.66 -7.10
N THR A 81 -6.60 -19.67 -7.92
CA THR A 81 -6.83 -20.72 -8.93
C THR A 81 -5.71 -20.75 -9.97
N ILE A 82 -5.30 -19.59 -10.53
CA ILE A 82 -4.17 -19.51 -11.46
C ILE A 82 -2.90 -20.07 -10.81
N ARG A 83 -2.63 -19.71 -9.55
CA ARG A 83 -1.46 -20.22 -8.82
C ARG A 83 -1.51 -21.75 -8.70
N ASN A 84 -2.65 -22.30 -8.32
CA ASN A 84 -2.82 -23.74 -8.14
C ASN A 84 -2.67 -24.51 -9.45
N THR A 85 -3.22 -24.00 -10.56
CA THR A 85 -3.04 -24.59 -11.89
C THR A 85 -1.57 -24.58 -12.32
N LEU A 86 -0.85 -23.47 -12.10
CA LEU A 86 0.60 -23.41 -12.39
C LEU A 86 1.43 -24.36 -11.52
N ILE A 87 0.99 -24.63 -10.29
CA ILE A 87 1.60 -25.64 -9.41
C ILE A 87 1.31 -27.05 -9.92
N SER A 88 0.08 -27.36 -10.34
CA SER A 88 -0.27 -28.69 -10.86
C SER A 88 0.42 -29.00 -12.19
N GLU A 89 0.65 -27.99 -13.03
CA GLU A 89 1.46 -28.12 -14.26
C GLU A 89 2.98 -28.22 -13.97
N GLY A 90 3.39 -28.16 -12.70
CA GLY A 90 4.78 -28.30 -12.27
C GLY A 90 5.67 -27.10 -12.61
N VAL A 91 5.08 -25.95 -12.93
CA VAL A 91 5.80 -24.72 -13.31
C VAL A 91 6.17 -23.89 -12.07
N LEU A 92 5.35 -23.96 -11.01
CA LEU A 92 5.60 -23.31 -9.73
C LEU A 92 5.70 -24.32 -8.59
N SER A 93 6.49 -24.00 -7.56
CA SER A 93 6.56 -24.80 -6.33
C SER A 93 5.50 -24.39 -5.31
N LYS A 94 4.94 -25.38 -4.59
CA LYS A 94 3.92 -25.15 -3.53
C LYS A 94 4.42 -24.19 -2.44
N THR A 95 5.67 -24.38 -2.00
CA THR A 95 6.22 -23.78 -0.78
C THR A 95 7.54 -23.04 -1.01
N GLY A 96 7.75 -22.47 -2.20
CA GLY A 96 8.99 -21.74 -2.51
C GLY A 96 10.23 -22.63 -2.56
N GLY A 97 10.05 -23.95 -2.63
CA GLY A 97 11.11 -24.90 -2.95
C GLY A 97 11.59 -24.74 -4.40
N THR A 98 12.66 -25.45 -4.73
CA THR A 98 13.10 -25.63 -6.12
C THR A 98 11.95 -26.21 -6.94
N VAL A 99 11.76 -25.72 -8.16
CA VAL A 99 10.85 -26.38 -9.11
C VAL A 99 11.47 -27.72 -9.43
N ASP A 100 10.75 -28.80 -9.15
CA ASP A 100 11.21 -30.19 -9.36
C ASP A 100 11.43 -30.50 -10.86
N ARG A 101 10.98 -29.60 -11.73
CA ARG A 101 11.00 -29.80 -13.16
C ARG A 101 12.25 -29.20 -13.80
N PRO A 102 13.04 -30.00 -14.54
CA PRO A 102 14.21 -29.48 -15.23
C PRO A 102 13.78 -28.43 -16.28
N PRO A 103 14.63 -27.41 -16.52
CA PRO A 103 14.42 -26.50 -17.64
C PRO A 103 14.37 -27.28 -18.96
N VAL A 104 13.80 -26.66 -19.99
CA VAL A 104 13.79 -27.24 -21.35
C VAL A 104 15.22 -27.60 -21.77
N ALA A 105 15.36 -28.77 -22.40
CA ALA A 105 16.66 -29.23 -22.87
C ALA A 105 17.17 -28.30 -23.99
N PRO A 106 18.47 -27.95 -24.02
CA PRO A 106 18.99 -26.98 -24.99
C PRO A 106 18.78 -27.40 -26.45
N ASP A 107 18.90 -28.69 -26.76
CA ASP A 107 18.72 -29.25 -28.10
C ASP A 107 17.28 -29.09 -28.62
N VAL A 108 16.29 -29.27 -27.74
CA VAL A 108 14.88 -29.04 -28.08
C VAL A 108 14.62 -27.57 -28.34
N LEU A 109 15.24 -26.69 -27.54
CA LEU A 109 15.09 -25.24 -27.68
C LEU A 109 15.73 -24.73 -28.98
N GLU A 110 16.91 -25.23 -29.32
CA GLU A 110 17.63 -24.90 -30.56
C GLU A 110 16.82 -25.32 -31.79
N ARG A 111 16.34 -26.57 -31.84
CA ARG A 111 15.49 -27.06 -32.95
C ARG A 111 14.23 -26.22 -33.15
N PHE A 112 13.57 -25.82 -32.06
CA PHE A 112 12.40 -24.95 -32.13
C PHE A 112 12.75 -23.56 -32.68
N LEU A 113 13.89 -23.00 -32.29
CA LEU A 113 14.33 -21.69 -32.76
C LEU A 113 14.75 -21.69 -34.23
N GLU A 114 15.34 -22.78 -34.72
CA GLU A 114 15.81 -22.91 -36.10
C GLU A 114 14.66 -23.17 -37.06
N ASP A 115 13.81 -24.16 -36.75
CA ASP A 115 12.82 -24.66 -37.70
C ASP A 115 11.38 -24.19 -37.38
N GLY A 116 11.17 -23.53 -36.24
CA GLY A 116 9.82 -23.24 -35.71
C GLY A 116 9.01 -24.50 -35.41
N SER A 117 9.64 -25.67 -35.45
CA SER A 117 8.97 -26.96 -35.38
C SER A 117 8.94 -27.48 -33.94
N GLN A 118 7.82 -28.09 -33.55
CA GLN A 118 7.58 -28.63 -32.20
C GLN A 118 7.67 -27.60 -31.07
N GLY A 119 6.68 -26.70 -31.02
CA GLY A 119 6.47 -25.79 -29.89
C GLY A 119 6.28 -26.51 -28.55
N PRO A 120 6.18 -25.75 -27.45
CA PRO A 120 6.07 -26.31 -26.10
C PRO A 120 4.89 -27.29 -26.01
N THR A 121 5.18 -28.53 -25.61
CA THR A 121 4.17 -29.57 -25.41
C THR A 121 3.92 -29.80 -23.92
N ARG A 122 2.85 -30.53 -23.58
CA ARG A 122 2.66 -30.97 -22.20
C ARG A 122 3.57 -32.16 -21.89
N PRO A 123 4.20 -32.19 -20.70
CA PRO A 123 4.10 -31.18 -19.66
C PRO A 123 4.90 -29.91 -20.06
N ILE A 124 4.43 -28.69 -19.74
CA ILE A 124 5.01 -27.44 -20.29
C ILE A 124 6.27 -27.02 -19.51
N SER A 125 7.43 -26.94 -20.17
CA SER A 125 8.68 -26.45 -19.57
C SER A 125 8.99 -25.03 -20.01
N LEU A 126 9.58 -24.22 -19.13
CA LEU A 126 10.05 -22.86 -19.43
C LEU A 126 11.58 -22.82 -19.45
N ASP A 127 12.14 -21.98 -20.31
CA ASP A 127 13.54 -21.60 -20.20
C ASP A 127 13.67 -20.44 -19.21
N TRP A 128 14.14 -20.76 -18.00
CA TRP A 128 14.34 -19.76 -16.94
C TRP A 128 15.62 -18.94 -17.11
N ARG A 129 16.55 -19.37 -17.97
CA ARG A 129 17.83 -18.67 -18.22
C ARG A 129 17.59 -17.31 -18.87
N VAL A 130 16.54 -17.20 -19.68
CA VAL A 130 16.13 -15.98 -20.38
C VAL A 130 14.85 -15.38 -19.83
N GLY A 131 14.57 -14.13 -20.18
CA GLY A 131 13.30 -13.47 -19.86
C GLY A 131 12.11 -14.11 -20.59
N LEU A 132 10.94 -14.13 -19.95
CA LEU A 132 9.72 -14.75 -20.53
C LEU A 132 9.26 -14.12 -21.84
N SER A 133 9.62 -12.86 -22.09
CA SER A 133 9.21 -12.13 -23.31
C SER A 133 10.27 -12.15 -24.41
N LEU A 134 11.50 -12.55 -24.09
CA LEU A 134 12.62 -12.48 -25.02
C LEU A 134 12.62 -13.68 -25.97
N HIS A 135 12.23 -14.85 -25.47
CA HIS A 135 12.31 -16.10 -26.21
C HIS A 135 10.93 -16.53 -26.75
N LEU A 136 10.84 -16.91 -28.03
CA LEU A 136 9.60 -17.36 -28.66
C LEU A 136 8.98 -18.56 -27.93
N TRP A 137 9.80 -19.56 -27.57
CA TRP A 137 9.39 -20.68 -26.71
C TRP A 137 8.64 -20.25 -25.44
N ASN A 138 9.19 -19.31 -24.68
CA ASN A 138 8.55 -18.84 -23.44
C ASN A 138 7.26 -18.06 -23.72
N ARG A 139 7.17 -17.33 -24.85
CA ARG A 139 5.93 -16.66 -25.25
C ARG A 139 4.83 -17.67 -25.56
N GLU A 140 5.12 -18.73 -26.29
CA GLU A 140 4.16 -19.80 -26.59
C GLU A 140 3.78 -20.57 -25.32
N ALA A 141 4.78 -20.98 -24.53
CA ALA A 141 4.56 -21.72 -23.29
C ALA A 141 3.69 -20.93 -22.30
N THR A 142 3.94 -19.62 -22.14
CA THR A 142 3.11 -18.76 -21.29
C THR A 142 1.69 -18.59 -21.83
N SER A 143 1.52 -18.51 -23.17
CA SER A 143 0.20 -18.47 -23.81
C SER A 143 -0.59 -19.76 -23.58
N MET A 144 0.06 -20.91 -23.69
CA MET A 144 -0.55 -22.21 -23.40
C MET A 144 -0.95 -22.34 -21.93
N LEU A 145 -0.05 -21.98 -21.00
CA LEU A 145 -0.37 -21.98 -19.57
C LEU A 145 -1.55 -21.06 -19.25
N ALA A 146 -1.64 -19.90 -19.92
CA ALA A 146 -2.77 -19.00 -19.78
C ALA A 146 -4.09 -19.60 -20.28
N GLN A 147 -4.05 -20.35 -21.38
CA GLN A 147 -5.22 -21.07 -21.87
C GLN A 147 -5.68 -22.15 -20.88
N ILE A 148 -4.75 -22.93 -20.32
CA ILE A 148 -5.05 -23.95 -19.30
C ILE A 148 -5.70 -23.29 -18.07
N CYS A 149 -5.11 -22.21 -17.58
CA CYS A 149 -5.67 -21.45 -16.45
C CYS A 149 -7.05 -20.88 -16.78
N LEU A 150 -7.26 -20.37 -18.00
CA LEU A 150 -8.55 -19.86 -18.45
C LEU A 150 -9.62 -20.96 -18.44
N ASP A 151 -9.29 -22.16 -18.92
CA ASP A 151 -10.21 -23.29 -18.94
C ASP A 151 -10.58 -23.73 -17.52
N ASP A 152 -9.65 -23.70 -16.57
CA ASP A 152 -9.93 -24.00 -15.16
C ASP A 152 -10.78 -22.92 -14.48
N LEU A 153 -10.47 -21.64 -14.71
CA LEU A 153 -11.26 -20.52 -14.17
C LEU A 153 -12.71 -20.54 -14.68
N LYS A 154 -12.94 -20.95 -15.94
CA LYS A 154 -14.28 -21.09 -16.52
C LYS A 154 -15.11 -22.21 -15.91
N LYS A 155 -14.47 -23.21 -15.28
CA LYS A 155 -15.19 -24.29 -14.57
C LYS A 155 -15.71 -23.84 -13.20
N ASP A 156 -15.14 -22.76 -12.64
CA ASP A 156 -15.58 -22.22 -11.35
C ASP A 156 -16.71 -21.18 -11.54
N PRO A 157 -17.97 -21.52 -11.19
CA PRO A 157 -19.09 -20.63 -11.40
C PRO A 157 -19.01 -19.36 -10.55
N VAL A 158 -18.34 -19.39 -9.40
CA VAL A 158 -18.19 -18.24 -8.50
C VAL A 158 -17.29 -17.20 -9.16
N ILE A 159 -16.17 -17.65 -9.75
CA ILE A 159 -15.25 -16.76 -10.46
C ILE A 159 -15.93 -16.17 -11.70
N VAL A 160 -16.61 -16.99 -12.51
CA VAL A 160 -17.33 -16.51 -13.70
C VAL A 160 -18.39 -15.46 -13.33
N MET A 161 -19.17 -15.72 -12.27
CA MET A 161 -20.16 -14.78 -11.77
C MET A 161 -19.52 -13.46 -11.28
N HIS A 162 -18.40 -13.54 -10.55
CA HIS A 162 -17.66 -12.36 -10.08
C HIS A 162 -17.19 -11.47 -11.25
N PHE A 163 -16.63 -12.06 -12.30
CA PHE A 163 -16.25 -11.32 -13.51
C PHE A 163 -17.46 -10.67 -14.20
N SER A 164 -18.57 -11.40 -14.30
CA SER A 164 -19.81 -10.88 -14.88
C SER A 164 -20.38 -9.70 -14.08
N GLN A 165 -20.35 -9.76 -12.74
CA GLN A 165 -20.77 -8.66 -11.85
C GLN A 165 -19.91 -7.41 -12.03
N MET A 166 -18.60 -7.57 -12.26
CA MET A 166 -17.70 -6.46 -12.57
C MET A 166 -17.83 -5.95 -14.02
N SER A 167 -18.77 -6.48 -14.81
CA SER A 167 -18.91 -6.19 -16.26
C SER A 167 -17.63 -6.50 -17.05
N GLN A 168 -16.81 -7.44 -16.57
CA GLN A 168 -15.57 -7.85 -17.22
C GLN A 168 -15.73 -9.24 -17.84
N LYS A 169 -15.16 -9.43 -19.04
CA LYS A 169 -15.09 -10.75 -19.65
C LYS A 169 -13.79 -11.44 -19.25
N LEU A 170 -13.90 -12.68 -18.80
CA LEU A 170 -12.74 -13.53 -18.56
C LEU A 170 -12.11 -13.93 -19.90
N THR A 171 -11.06 -13.22 -20.29
CA THR A 171 -10.38 -13.37 -21.59
C THR A 171 -9.00 -14.01 -21.42
N HIS A 172 -8.52 -14.65 -22.49
CA HIS A 172 -7.17 -15.20 -22.54
C HIS A 172 -6.10 -14.14 -22.24
N HIS A 173 -6.24 -12.94 -22.82
CA HIS A 173 -5.31 -11.83 -22.61
C HIS A 173 -5.16 -11.46 -21.12
N LEU A 174 -6.27 -11.36 -20.39
CA LEU A 174 -6.24 -11.04 -18.96
C LEU A 174 -5.51 -12.12 -18.15
N VAL A 175 -5.85 -13.39 -18.40
CA VAL A 175 -5.20 -14.53 -17.73
C VAL A 175 -3.73 -14.61 -18.12
N HIS A 176 -3.38 -14.34 -19.37
CA HIS A 176 -1.99 -14.30 -19.86
C HIS A 176 -1.17 -13.22 -19.16
N LYS A 177 -1.72 -12.01 -18.98
CA LYS A 177 -1.07 -10.94 -18.19
C LYS A 177 -0.79 -11.43 -16.76
N GLN A 178 -1.76 -12.09 -16.13
CA GLN A 178 -1.62 -12.61 -14.76
C GLN A 178 -0.58 -13.72 -14.64
N VAL A 179 -0.63 -14.71 -15.54
CA VAL A 179 0.34 -15.81 -15.62
C VAL A 179 1.75 -15.26 -15.85
N LYS A 180 1.92 -14.36 -16.83
CA LYS A 180 3.20 -13.69 -17.10
C LYS A 180 3.72 -12.95 -15.88
N ARG A 181 2.88 -12.19 -15.17
CA ARG A 181 3.26 -11.47 -13.94
C ARG A 181 3.77 -12.43 -12.85
N LYS A 182 3.05 -13.53 -12.58
CA LYS A 182 3.44 -14.53 -11.58
C LYS A 182 4.74 -15.24 -11.96
N LEU A 183 4.87 -15.68 -13.22
CA LEU A 183 6.06 -16.37 -13.70
C LEU A 183 7.28 -15.45 -13.81
N SER A 184 7.12 -14.18 -14.18
CA SER A 184 8.24 -13.22 -14.22
C SER A 184 8.87 -13.02 -12.84
N LYS A 185 8.04 -12.91 -11.79
CA LYS A 185 8.51 -12.84 -10.39
C LYS A 185 9.32 -14.09 -10.01
N PHE A 186 8.87 -15.27 -10.43
CA PHE A 186 9.58 -16.52 -10.18
C PHE A 186 10.89 -16.63 -10.98
N GLY A 187 10.84 -16.42 -12.30
CA GLY A 187 12.00 -16.51 -13.19
C GLY A 187 13.11 -15.51 -12.82
N LEU A 188 12.75 -14.31 -12.35
CA LEU A 188 13.73 -13.35 -11.83
C LEU A 188 14.46 -13.88 -10.58
N LYS A 189 13.75 -14.54 -9.67
CA LYS A 189 14.38 -15.19 -8.51
C LYS A 189 15.28 -16.34 -8.94
N TYR A 190 14.82 -17.16 -9.89
CA TYR A 190 15.60 -18.28 -10.41
C TYR A 190 16.93 -17.81 -11.02
N ARG A 191 16.90 -16.81 -11.91
CA ARG A 191 18.12 -16.25 -12.52
C ARG A 191 19.07 -15.66 -11.48
N ARG A 192 18.55 -14.87 -10.54
CA ARG A 192 19.36 -14.30 -9.45
C ARG A 192 19.99 -15.39 -8.57
N ALA A 193 19.27 -16.47 -8.29
CA ALA A 193 19.81 -17.60 -7.54
C ALA A 193 20.96 -18.27 -8.29
N ALA A 194 20.82 -18.43 -9.61
CA ALA A 194 21.86 -19.00 -10.48
C ALA A 194 23.10 -18.09 -10.59
N GLU A 195 22.91 -16.76 -10.68
CA GLU A 195 23.99 -15.78 -10.82
C GLU A 195 24.71 -15.48 -9.49
N GLN A 196 23.98 -15.30 -8.38
CA GLN A 196 24.50 -14.76 -7.13
C GLN A 196 24.68 -15.83 -6.03
N GLY A 197 24.19 -17.05 -6.28
CA GLY A 197 24.14 -18.12 -5.28
C GLY A 197 23.01 -17.96 -4.26
N SER A 198 22.60 -19.10 -3.68
CA SER A 198 21.45 -19.18 -2.75
C SER A 198 21.60 -18.30 -1.50
N ASN A 199 22.82 -18.21 -0.95
CA ASN A 199 23.08 -17.44 0.27
C ASN A 199 22.89 -15.92 0.08
N ALA A 200 23.39 -15.36 -1.02
CA ALA A 200 23.24 -13.94 -1.33
C ALA A 200 21.76 -13.57 -1.53
N LEU A 201 20.99 -14.46 -2.18
CA LEU A 201 19.56 -14.29 -2.37
C LEU A 201 18.80 -14.33 -1.03
N ALA A 202 19.14 -15.28 -0.15
CA ALA A 202 18.54 -15.37 1.18
C ALA A 202 18.80 -14.10 2.03
N HIS A 203 20.02 -13.57 1.99
CA HIS A 203 20.35 -12.30 2.63
C HIS A 203 19.53 -11.13 2.05
N ARG A 204 19.47 -11.01 0.72
CA ARG A 204 18.69 -9.96 0.06
C ARG A 204 17.19 -10.07 0.36
N GLU A 205 16.63 -11.27 0.40
CA GLU A 205 15.23 -11.48 0.78
C GLU A 205 14.96 -11.09 2.23
N LYS A 206 15.90 -11.40 3.14
CA LYS A 206 15.84 -10.96 4.54
C LYS A 206 15.86 -9.43 4.64
N ASP A 207 16.74 -8.77 3.90
CA ASP A 207 16.86 -7.31 3.87
C ASP A 207 15.63 -6.64 3.27
N THR A 208 15.12 -7.18 2.15
CA THR A 208 13.89 -6.72 1.50
C THR A 208 12.70 -6.85 2.46
N LYS A 209 12.60 -7.97 3.18
CA LYS A 209 11.55 -8.18 4.18
C LYS A 209 11.69 -7.23 5.36
N ALA A 210 12.92 -6.97 5.82
CA ALA A 210 13.19 -5.99 6.86
C ALA A 210 12.78 -4.58 6.41
N GLN A 211 13.12 -4.20 5.18
CA GLN A 211 12.76 -2.92 4.60
C GLN A 211 11.25 -2.76 4.40
N GLY A 212 10.56 -3.80 3.91
CA GLY A 212 9.10 -3.82 3.82
C GLY A 212 8.43 -3.59 5.18
N ARG A 213 8.91 -4.26 6.24
CA ARG A 213 8.44 -4.03 7.61
C ARG A 213 8.68 -2.59 8.08
N ARG A 214 9.86 -2.02 7.80
CA ARG A 214 10.19 -0.63 8.15
C ARG A 214 9.27 0.36 7.41
N THR A 215 9.01 0.13 6.13
CA THR A 215 8.06 0.94 5.33
C THR A 215 6.64 0.87 5.91
N THR A 216 6.14 -0.33 6.20
CA THR A 216 4.81 -0.49 6.82
C THR A 216 4.73 0.25 8.15
N ARG A 217 5.75 0.14 9.01
CA ARG A 217 5.81 0.86 10.30
C ARG A 217 5.79 2.37 10.10
N ARG A 218 6.59 2.92 9.17
CA ARG A 218 6.57 4.35 8.83
C ARG A 218 5.18 4.81 8.38
N ASN A 219 4.52 4.02 7.54
CA ASN A 219 3.16 4.31 7.07
C ASN A 219 2.14 4.30 8.22
N THR A 220 2.22 3.32 9.12
CA THR A 220 1.37 3.25 10.31
C THR A 220 1.60 4.45 11.22
N MET A 221 2.87 4.82 11.47
CA MET A 221 3.23 5.97 12.29
C MET A 221 2.73 7.29 11.70
N TYR A 222 2.88 7.47 10.38
CA TYR A 222 2.35 8.63 9.67
C TYR A 222 0.83 8.76 9.87
N LYS A 223 0.08 7.69 9.57
CA LYS A 223 -1.39 7.66 9.71
C LYS A 223 -1.82 7.92 11.16
N ARG A 224 -1.11 7.31 12.12
CA ARG A 224 -1.39 7.52 13.55
C ARG A 224 -1.23 8.99 13.92
N ARG A 225 -0.12 9.62 13.55
CA ARG A 225 0.11 11.04 13.86
C ARG A 225 -0.91 11.96 13.17
N GLN A 226 -1.31 11.66 11.93
CA GLN A 226 -2.40 12.39 11.27
C GLN A 226 -3.69 12.31 12.10
N LYS A 227 -4.02 11.12 12.62
CA LYS A 227 -5.18 10.91 13.49
C LYS A 227 -5.05 11.72 14.79
N THR A 228 -3.93 11.60 15.51
CA THR A 228 -3.67 12.33 16.76
C THR A 228 -3.78 13.85 16.55
N ILE A 229 -3.20 14.38 15.46
CA ILE A 229 -3.29 15.80 15.12
C ILE A 229 -4.75 16.22 14.90
N LYS A 230 -5.53 15.44 14.15
CA LYS A 230 -6.94 15.74 13.90
C LYS A 230 -7.76 15.74 15.20
N GLU A 231 -7.52 14.77 16.07
CA GLU A 231 -8.24 14.63 17.33
C GLU A 231 -7.92 15.77 18.30
N ASN A 232 -6.68 16.29 18.31
CA ASN A 232 -6.28 17.38 19.19
C ASN A 232 -6.52 18.80 18.63
N MET A 233 -7.09 18.95 17.43
CA MET A 233 -7.38 20.26 16.82
C MET A 233 -8.20 21.20 17.73
N HIS A 234 -9.07 20.63 18.56
CA HIS A 234 -9.94 21.40 19.46
C HIS A 234 -9.18 22.07 20.62
N ARG A 235 -7.97 21.61 20.95
CA ARG A 235 -7.16 22.18 22.05
C ARG A 235 -6.45 23.46 21.64
N ASP A 236 -5.89 23.49 20.42
CA ASP A 236 -5.26 24.66 19.81
C ASP A 236 -5.26 24.51 18.28
N LEU A 237 -6.27 25.13 17.63
CA LEU A 237 -6.48 24.97 16.19
C LEU A 237 -5.28 25.44 15.37
N GLU A 238 -4.64 26.55 15.76
CA GLU A 238 -3.57 27.16 14.99
C GLU A 238 -2.28 26.33 15.09
N LEU A 239 -1.90 25.93 16.31
CA LEU A 239 -0.72 25.12 16.55
C LEU A 239 -0.83 23.76 15.87
N TRP A 240 -1.93 23.04 16.07
CA TRP A 240 -2.12 21.72 15.49
C TRP A 240 -2.24 21.77 13.96
N ALA A 241 -2.80 22.85 13.39
CA ALA A 241 -2.78 23.07 11.94
C ALA A 241 -1.35 23.26 11.41
N LYS A 242 -0.49 24.02 12.11
CA LYS A 242 0.94 24.16 11.76
C LYS A 242 1.66 22.80 11.82
N ILE A 243 1.44 22.01 12.87
CA ILE A 243 2.00 20.65 13.00
C ILE A 243 1.52 19.75 11.85
N GLY A 244 0.24 19.81 11.50
CA GLY A 244 -0.32 19.10 10.36
C GLY A 244 0.35 19.45 9.02
N LYS A 245 0.67 20.73 8.80
CA LYS A 245 1.43 21.18 7.61
C LYS A 245 2.84 20.59 7.59
N VAL A 246 3.55 20.58 8.73
CA VAL A 246 4.88 19.95 8.85
C VAL A 246 4.79 18.46 8.54
N LEU A 247 3.83 17.74 9.14
CA LEU A 247 3.64 16.32 8.90
C LEU A 247 3.36 16.02 7.43
N LYS A 248 2.46 16.77 6.79
CA LYS A 248 2.12 16.59 5.38
C LYS A 248 3.31 16.83 4.46
N LYS A 249 4.11 17.87 4.72
CA LYS A 249 5.28 18.23 3.90
C LYS A 249 6.42 17.21 4.02
N ILE A 250 6.65 16.68 5.22
CA ILE A 250 7.65 15.63 5.47
C ILE A 250 7.16 14.26 4.99
N GLY A 251 5.86 14.01 5.08
CA GLY A 251 5.25 12.77 4.64
C GLY A 251 5.77 11.54 5.40
N ARG A 252 5.71 10.39 4.71
CA ARG A 252 6.02 9.07 5.28
C ARG A 252 7.52 8.85 5.50
N GLN A 253 8.39 9.50 4.71
CA GLN A 253 9.83 9.25 4.75
C GLN A 253 10.49 9.85 6.00
N GLY A 254 10.04 11.00 6.49
CA GLY A 254 10.57 11.55 7.76
C GLY A 254 9.92 10.96 9.02
N MET A 255 9.14 9.89 8.90
CA MET A 255 8.76 9.09 10.06
C MET A 255 9.92 8.19 10.45
N SER A 256 10.26 8.12 11.74
CA SER A 256 11.23 7.15 12.24
C SER A 256 10.72 5.75 11.93
N GLY A 257 11.55 4.93 11.27
CA GLY A 257 11.31 3.50 11.29
C GLY A 257 11.65 2.99 12.69
N ASP A 258 10.80 2.13 13.24
CA ASP A 258 11.15 1.42 14.47
C ASP A 258 11.93 0.16 14.06
N GLU A 259 13.11 -0.05 14.65
CA GLU A 259 13.87 -1.28 14.52
C GLU A 259 13.56 -2.18 15.72
N THR A 260 13.39 -3.48 15.47
CA THR A 260 13.23 -4.46 16.56
C THR A 260 14.59 -5.09 16.75
N ASP A 261 15.23 -4.84 17.89
CA ASP A 261 16.49 -5.51 18.21
C ASP A 261 16.20 -7.01 18.35
N GLY A 262 16.94 -7.79 17.58
CA GLY A 262 16.64 -9.19 17.26
C GLY A 262 17.57 -10.18 17.94
N GLN A 263 18.12 -9.83 19.10
CA GLN A 263 18.87 -10.80 19.90
C GLN A 263 17.93 -11.96 20.30
N PRO A 264 18.22 -13.22 19.91
CA PRO A 264 17.29 -14.34 20.05
C PRO A 264 16.87 -14.65 21.49
N HIS A 265 17.62 -14.15 22.48
CA HIS A 265 17.39 -14.38 23.91
C HIS A 265 16.99 -13.12 24.70
N ARG A 266 16.73 -11.98 24.04
CA ARG A 266 16.30 -10.75 24.71
C ARG A 266 14.82 -10.46 24.49
N ILE A 267 14.23 -9.75 25.45
CA ILE A 267 12.90 -9.16 25.31
C ILE A 267 12.90 -8.33 24.03
N LYS A 268 11.93 -8.58 23.14
CA LYS A 268 11.83 -7.84 21.89
C LYS A 268 11.50 -6.39 22.22
N GLU A 269 12.44 -5.51 21.93
CA GLU A 269 12.32 -4.09 22.17
C GLU A 269 12.32 -3.34 20.84
N MET A 270 11.59 -2.23 20.81
CA MET A 270 11.57 -1.34 19.66
C MET A 270 12.47 -0.14 19.94
N ARG A 271 13.35 0.18 19.00
CA ARG A 271 14.18 1.40 19.04
C ARG A 271 13.78 2.32 17.90
N ARG A 272 13.68 3.62 18.18
CA ARG A 272 13.45 4.64 17.15
C ARG A 272 14.74 4.82 16.36
N MET A 273 14.69 4.69 15.03
CA MET A 273 15.80 5.08 14.19
C MET A 273 15.88 6.61 14.07
N ARG A 274 17.10 7.16 14.16
CA ARG A 274 17.38 8.58 13.90
C ARG A 274 17.60 8.76 12.40
N HIS A 275 16.97 9.76 11.80
CA HIS A 275 17.31 10.22 10.45
C HIS A 275 18.48 11.20 10.58
N PRO A 276 19.70 10.89 10.10
CA PRO A 276 20.85 11.77 10.26
C PRO A 276 20.63 13.17 9.66
N TRP A 277 19.87 13.21 8.56
CA TRP A 277 19.56 14.43 7.81
C TRP A 277 18.44 15.27 8.40
N LEU A 278 17.63 14.74 9.33
CA LEU A 278 16.44 15.43 9.83
C LEU A 278 16.77 16.24 11.09
N ASN A 279 16.31 17.50 11.14
CA ASN A 279 16.52 18.35 12.30
C ASN A 279 15.99 17.68 13.60
N PRO A 280 16.79 17.60 14.68
CA PRO A 280 16.37 17.03 15.96
C PRO A 280 15.04 17.61 16.49
N LYS A 281 14.79 18.91 16.30
CA LYS A 281 13.55 19.58 16.73
C LYS A 281 12.29 18.96 16.13
N ILE A 282 12.37 18.46 14.89
CA ILE A 282 11.25 17.75 14.26
C ILE A 282 11.06 16.36 14.89
N THR A 283 12.16 15.71 15.24
CA THR A 283 12.12 14.42 15.93
C THR A 283 11.48 14.56 17.32
N ASP A 284 11.82 15.62 18.04
CA ASP A 284 11.27 15.93 19.36
C ASP A 284 9.79 16.33 19.26
N LEU A 285 9.41 17.11 18.25
CA LEU A 285 8.01 17.39 17.91
C LEU A 285 7.22 16.09 17.72
N TRP A 286 7.77 15.10 17.04
CA TRP A 286 7.14 13.80 16.87
C TRP A 286 7.01 12.99 18.16
N VAL A 287 7.97 13.10 19.07
CA VAL A 287 7.86 12.51 20.41
C VAL A 287 6.73 13.18 21.19
N ALA A 288 6.67 14.51 21.15
CA ALA A 288 5.61 15.28 21.79
C ALA A 288 4.23 14.89 21.22
N VAL A 289 4.04 14.89 19.90
CA VAL A 289 2.78 14.46 19.26
C VAL A 289 2.39 13.04 19.67
N ASP A 290 3.36 12.11 19.68
CA ASP A 290 3.10 10.72 20.09
C ASP A 290 2.62 10.62 21.56
N SER A 291 2.99 11.56 22.44
CA SER A 291 2.56 11.59 23.85
C SER A 291 1.09 11.96 24.05
N TYR A 292 0.51 12.76 23.15
CA TYR A 292 -0.92 13.12 23.18
C TYR A 292 -1.85 11.97 22.79
N GLN A 293 -1.32 10.87 22.24
CA GLN A 293 -2.15 9.71 21.93
C GLN A 293 -2.82 9.13 23.19
N HIS A 294 -2.11 9.11 24.32
CA HIS A 294 -2.67 8.63 25.58
C HIS A 294 -3.75 9.57 26.12
N ALA A 295 -3.54 10.89 26.01
CA ALA A 295 -4.50 11.89 26.42
C ALA A 295 -5.83 11.76 25.66
N VAL A 296 -5.76 11.53 24.34
CA VAL A 296 -6.95 11.30 23.52
C VAL A 296 -7.66 10.00 23.92
N ASP A 297 -6.90 8.92 24.14
CA ASP A 297 -7.48 7.64 24.55
C ASP A 297 -8.19 7.76 25.92
N GLU A 298 -7.65 8.57 26.85
CA GLU A 298 -8.23 8.88 28.16
C GLU A 298 -9.49 9.75 28.05
N GLU A 299 -9.45 10.84 27.29
CA GLU A 299 -10.60 11.74 27.07
C GLU A 299 -11.79 11.03 26.44
N LEU A 300 -11.53 10.15 25.47
CA LEU A 300 -12.57 9.39 24.80
C LEU A 300 -13.14 8.24 25.65
N LEU A 301 -12.69 8.10 26.91
CA LEU A 301 -13.03 6.99 27.80
C LEU A 301 -12.89 5.62 27.11
N VAL A 302 -11.96 5.51 26.16
CA VAL A 302 -11.67 4.25 25.48
C VAL A 302 -10.96 3.40 26.51
N LYS A 303 -11.75 2.64 27.28
CA LYS A 303 -11.23 1.74 28.30
C LYS A 303 -10.13 0.90 27.66
N ILE A 304 -8.91 1.06 28.17
CA ILE A 304 -7.72 0.26 27.81
C ILE A 304 -8.04 -1.25 27.85
N ARG A 305 -9.11 -1.65 28.59
CA ARG A 305 -9.67 -3.00 28.70
C ARG A 305 -10.00 -3.70 27.38
N ASP A 306 -10.23 -2.98 26.28
CA ASP A 306 -10.62 -3.60 25.00
C ASP A 306 -9.45 -3.81 24.02
N ARG A 307 -8.20 -3.55 24.42
CA ARG A 307 -7.03 -3.92 23.60
C ARG A 307 -6.80 -5.44 23.66
N ARG A 308 -7.72 -6.22 23.08
CA ARG A 308 -7.50 -7.65 22.79
C ARG A 308 -6.32 -7.76 21.81
N GLY A 309 -5.18 -8.26 22.29
CA GLY A 309 -3.99 -8.48 21.48
C GLY A 309 -2.72 -8.48 22.32
N ASN A 310 -1.59 -8.84 21.70
CA ASN A 310 -0.30 -8.75 22.34
C ASN A 310 0.00 -7.27 22.66
N PRO A 311 0.48 -6.96 23.88
CA PRO A 311 0.92 -5.61 24.20
C PRO A 311 1.98 -5.16 23.19
N GLY A 312 1.95 -3.87 22.84
CA GLY A 312 2.99 -3.29 22.00
C GLY A 312 4.36 -3.51 22.65
N LEU A 313 5.38 -3.80 21.84
CA LEU A 313 6.73 -3.95 22.37
C LEU A 313 7.17 -2.64 23.04
N PRO A 314 7.84 -2.70 24.20
CA PRO A 314 8.35 -1.51 24.86
C PRO A 314 9.31 -0.77 23.94
N ARG A 315 9.24 0.56 23.97
CA ARG A 315 10.15 1.44 23.23
C ARG A 315 11.25 1.88 24.18
N LEU A 316 12.50 1.64 23.82
CA LEU A 316 13.65 2.15 24.57
C LEU A 316 14.10 3.49 24.01
N ASP A 317 14.32 4.45 24.91
CA ASP A 317 14.99 5.72 24.64
C ASP A 317 16.52 5.56 24.71
N GLY A 318 17.05 4.56 23.99
CA GLY A 318 18.48 4.26 23.92
C GLY A 318 19.19 4.88 22.71
N LEU A 319 20.47 4.51 22.51
CA LEU A 319 21.27 4.87 21.33
C LEU A 319 20.47 4.59 20.05
N ARG A 320 20.14 5.66 19.33
CA ARG A 320 19.34 5.62 18.11
C ARG A 320 20.22 5.09 16.99
N VAL A 321 19.79 4.01 16.34
CA VAL A 321 20.42 3.52 15.11
C VAL A 321 20.14 4.51 13.99
N GLU A 322 21.13 4.78 13.15
CA GLU A 322 20.97 5.66 11.99
C GLU A 322 20.12 4.99 10.91
N SER A 323 19.16 5.74 10.39
CA SER A 323 18.31 5.28 9.30
C SER A 323 19.01 5.46 7.96
N SER A 324 18.92 4.44 7.10
CA SER A 324 19.36 4.51 5.69
C SER A 324 18.36 5.22 4.77
N VAL A 325 17.34 5.89 5.31
CA VAL A 325 16.34 6.60 4.51
C VAL A 325 16.96 7.86 3.93
N SER A 326 16.96 7.96 2.61
CA SER A 326 17.43 9.14 1.88
C SER A 326 16.70 10.41 2.30
N ALA A 327 17.43 11.52 2.32
CA ALA A 327 16.86 12.82 2.62
C ALA A 327 15.87 13.25 1.53
N LEU A 328 14.77 13.86 1.95
CA LEU A 328 13.79 14.44 1.04
C LEU A 328 14.35 15.72 0.42
N LYS A 329 14.08 15.92 -0.88
CA LYS A 329 14.39 17.17 -1.58
C LYS A 329 13.33 18.24 -1.31
N SER A 330 13.70 19.51 -1.49
CA SER A 330 12.80 20.66 -1.43
C SER A 330 12.08 20.85 -0.08
N LEU A 331 12.72 20.42 1.02
CA LEU A 331 12.31 20.82 2.35
C LEU A 331 12.90 22.21 2.69
N PRO A 332 12.31 22.94 3.63
CA PRO A 332 12.92 24.14 4.19
C PRO A 332 14.34 23.85 4.72
N LYS A 333 15.29 24.75 4.48
CA LYS A 333 16.70 24.55 4.90
C LYS A 333 16.82 24.22 6.39
N ASN A 334 16.04 24.88 7.24
CA ASN A 334 16.05 24.70 8.69
C ASN A 334 15.46 23.35 9.15
N TRP A 335 14.89 22.54 8.25
CA TRP A 335 14.39 21.20 8.57
C TRP A 335 15.45 20.11 8.39
N TYR A 336 16.57 20.43 7.73
CA TYR A 336 17.73 19.57 7.71
C TYR A 336 18.55 19.73 9.00
N ALA A 337 19.18 18.65 9.46
CA ALA A 337 20.17 18.72 10.52
C ALA A 337 21.41 19.47 10.02
N GLU A 338 21.90 20.42 10.81
CA GLU A 338 22.99 21.30 10.40
C GLU A 338 24.29 20.52 10.16
N ASP A 339 24.64 19.60 11.06
CA ASP A 339 25.83 18.75 10.94
C ASP A 339 25.81 17.94 9.64
N TRP A 340 24.65 17.36 9.31
CA TRP A 340 24.47 16.59 8.07
C TRP A 340 24.49 17.48 6.83
N TRP A 341 23.90 18.67 6.88
CA TRP A 341 23.93 19.59 5.75
C TRP A 341 25.35 20.05 5.42
N ARG A 342 26.18 20.28 6.45
CA ARG A 342 27.59 20.69 6.31
C ARG A 342 28.49 19.62 5.69
N THR A 343 28.14 18.33 5.80
CA THR A 343 28.94 17.25 5.18
C THR A 343 28.67 17.10 3.68
N LEU A 344 27.62 17.72 3.15
CA LEU A 344 27.31 17.64 1.73
C LEU A 344 28.17 18.61 0.90
N PRO A 345 28.70 18.18 -0.26
CA PRO A 345 29.36 19.09 -1.19
C PRO A 345 28.35 20.11 -1.74
N GLU A 346 28.84 21.29 -2.15
CA GLU A 346 28.01 22.40 -2.63
C GLU A 346 27.03 21.99 -3.75
N GLY A 347 27.50 21.22 -4.74
CA GLY A 347 26.66 20.70 -5.80
C GLY A 347 25.50 19.81 -5.29
N ALA A 348 25.73 19.02 -4.25
CA ALA A 348 24.67 18.22 -3.63
C ALA A 348 23.69 19.11 -2.85
N GLN A 349 24.18 20.12 -2.13
CA GLN A 349 23.33 21.09 -1.44
C GLN A 349 22.40 21.84 -2.41
N LEU A 350 22.91 22.24 -3.57
CA LEU A 350 22.11 22.86 -4.65
C LEU A 350 21.04 21.90 -5.18
N ALA A 351 21.35 20.62 -5.34
CA ALA A 351 20.40 19.60 -5.80
C ALA A 351 19.23 19.35 -4.84
N PHE A 352 19.37 19.70 -3.55
CA PHE A 352 18.26 19.66 -2.59
C PHE A 352 17.29 20.83 -2.76
N ALA A 353 17.71 21.93 -3.42
CA ALA A 353 16.91 23.14 -3.70
C ALA A 353 16.01 23.54 -2.53
N PRO A 354 16.60 23.92 -1.37
CA PRO A 354 15.85 24.09 -0.15
C PRO A 354 14.80 25.18 -0.30
N ALA A 355 13.59 24.89 0.18
CA ALA A 355 12.50 25.87 0.18
C ALA A 355 12.79 27.00 1.20
N LYS A 356 12.00 28.07 1.13
CA LYS A 356 12.02 29.15 2.14
C LYS A 356 11.89 28.53 3.54
N GLN A 357 12.65 29.09 4.49
CA GLN A 357 12.61 28.64 5.87
C GLN A 357 11.19 28.73 6.43
N VAL A 358 10.79 27.69 7.17
CA VAL A 358 9.48 27.60 7.81
C VAL A 358 9.70 27.16 9.24
N ASP A 359 9.17 27.91 10.20
CA ASP A 359 9.34 27.59 11.62
C ASP A 359 8.80 26.20 11.96
N ILE A 360 9.57 25.49 12.79
CA ILE A 360 9.16 24.21 13.35
C ILE A 360 8.35 24.53 14.60
N PRO A 361 7.05 24.19 14.66
CA PRO A 361 6.22 24.48 15.83
C PRO A 361 6.77 23.75 17.05
N ALA A 362 6.78 24.43 18.20
CA ALA A 362 7.14 23.84 19.48
C ALA A 362 5.88 23.23 20.11
N LEU A 363 5.98 21.99 20.57
CA LEU A 363 4.93 21.30 21.31
C LEU A 363 5.55 20.64 22.54
N SER A 364 5.03 20.94 23.73
CA SER A 364 5.45 20.28 24.96
C SER A 364 4.86 18.87 25.05
N SER A 365 5.59 17.92 25.63
CA SER A 365 5.06 16.57 25.87
C SER A 365 3.89 16.63 26.86
N HIS A 366 2.83 15.85 26.62
CA HIS A 366 1.63 15.84 27.45
C HIS A 366 1.94 15.46 28.92
N ALA A 367 2.87 14.53 29.13
CA ALA A 367 3.28 14.11 30.47
C ALA A 367 3.86 15.27 31.31
N THR A 368 4.49 16.26 30.67
CA THR A 368 5.09 17.43 31.33
C THR A 368 4.05 18.50 31.70
N LEU A 369 2.85 18.45 31.10
CA LEU A 369 1.76 19.39 31.44
C LEU A 369 0.96 18.97 32.68
N LEU A 370 1.11 17.71 33.11
CA LEU A 370 0.42 17.14 34.27
C LEU A 370 1.30 17.09 35.54
N SER A 371 2.60 17.37 35.40
CA SER A 371 3.57 17.52 36.50
C SER A 371 3.73 18.99 36.84
#